data_AF-A0A094ILQ7-F1
#
_entry.id   AF-A0A094ILQ7-F1
#
_cell.length_a   1.000
_cell.length_b   1.000
_cell.length_c   1.000
_cell.angle_alpha   90.00
_cell.angle_beta   90.00
_cell.angle_gamma   90.00
#
_symmetry.space_group_name_H-M   'P 1'
#
loop_
_entity.id
_entity.type
_entity.pdbx_description
1 polymer ?
#
loop_
_entity_poly.entity_id
_entity_poly.type
_entity_poly.pdbx_seq_one_letter_code
_entity_poly.pdbx_strand_id
1 'polypeptide(L)' 'MNVSGIIFIVLGLISISLGITGLSNKSRKGQRMVRLLGETGTRMFYIIIGIGLIVGAFFI' A
#
# COMPACT_ATOMS: atom_id res chain seq x y z
N MET A 1 17.45 14.22 3.58
CA MET A 1 16.49 13.11 3.76
C MET A 1 17.09 12.13 4.74
N ASN A 2 16.42 11.93 5.88
CA ASN A 2 16.83 10.93 6.85
C ASN A 2 16.67 9.52 6.26
N VAL A 3 17.50 8.57 6.68
CA VAL A 3 17.41 7.15 6.25
C VAL A 3 15.99 6.61 6.45
N SER A 4 15.34 7.04 7.53
CA SER A 4 13.93 6.76 7.84
C SER A 4 12.98 7.19 6.71
N GLY A 5 13.11 8.41 6.19
CA GLY A 5 12.25 8.92 5.11
C GLY A 5 12.41 8.13 3.80
N ILE A 6 13.61 7.69 3.48
CA ILE A 6 13.86 6.82 2.31
C ILE A 6 13.11 5.50 2.46
N ILE A 7 13.13 4.89 3.64
CA ILE A 7 12.42 3.63 3.92
C ILE A 7 10.90 3.81 3.75
N PHE A 8 10.34 4.90 4.27
CA PHE A 8 8.91 5.17 4.12
C PHE A 8 8.48 5.39 2.67
N ILE A 9 9.29 6.08 1.87
CA ILE A 9 9.04 6.26 0.43
C ILE A 9 9.05 4.92 -0.30
N VAL A 10 10.05 4.06 -0.02
CA VAL A 10 10.15 2.72 -0.62
C VAL A 10 8.95 1.85 -0.24
N LEU A 11 8.56 1.83 1.03
CA LEU A 11 7.38 1.10 1.49
C LEU A 11 6.08 1.63 0.89
N GLY A 12 5.97 2.95 0.72
CA GLY A 12 4.85 3.59 0.05
C GLY A 12 4.73 3.19 -1.41
N LEU A 13 5.84 3.22 -2.16
CA LEU A 13 5.88 2.79 -3.57
C LEU A 13 5.53 1.30 -3.73
N ILE A 14 6.03 0.44 -2.85
CA ILE A 14 5.67 -0.99 -2.84
C ILE A 14 4.18 -1.16 -2.57
N SER A 15 3.61 -0.43 -1.62
CA SER A 15 2.19 -0.51 -1.27
C SER A 15 1.30 -0.07 -2.43
N ILE A 16 1.64 1.04 -3.11
CA ILE A 16 0.93 1.48 -4.32
C ILE A 16 1.05 0.43 -5.43
N SER A 17 2.24 -0.10 -5.66
CA SER A 17 2.48 -1.13 -6.68
C SER A 17 1.65 -2.39 -6.42
N LEU A 18 1.51 -2.81 -5.17
CA LEU A 18 0.65 -3.94 -4.75
C LEU A 18 -0.83 -3.64 -4.99
N GLY A 19 -1.27 -2.40 -4.77
CA GLY A 19 -2.63 -1.94 -5.06
C GLY A 19 -2.95 -1.93 -6.55
N ILE A 20 -2.03 -1.46 -7.39
CA ILE A 20 -2.20 -1.38 -8.85
C ILE A 20 -2.18 -2.76 -9.49
N THR A 21 -1.17 -3.58 -9.16
CA THR A 21 -0.99 -4.92 -9.76
C THR A 21 -2.02 -5.93 -9.25
N GLY A 22 -2.69 -5.64 -8.13
CA GLY A 22 -3.58 -6.60 -7.48
C GLY A 22 -2.85 -7.86 -7.01
N LEU A 23 -1.51 -7.83 -6.89
CA LEU A 23 -0.71 -8.98 -6.45
C LEU A 23 -1.15 -9.47 -5.06
N SER A 24 -1.62 -8.54 -4.22
CA SER A 24 -2.17 -8.86 -2.91
C SER A 24 -3.38 -9.82 -3.01
N ASN A 25 -4.22 -9.68 -4.03
CA ASN A 25 -5.42 -10.51 -4.21
C ASN A 25 -5.11 -11.99 -4.50
N LYS A 26 -3.86 -12.34 -4.89
CA LYS A 26 -3.42 -13.73 -5.08
C LYS A 26 -3.04 -14.44 -3.78
N SER A 27 -2.82 -13.71 -2.68
CA SER A 27 -2.51 -14.30 -1.38
C SER A 27 -3.78 -14.68 -0.63
N ARG A 28 -3.75 -15.78 0.17
CA ARG A 28 -4.85 -16.15 1.08
C ARG A 28 -5.27 -14.99 2.00
N LYS A 29 -4.32 -14.13 2.39
CA LYS A 29 -4.60 -12.95 3.23
C LYS A 29 -5.29 -11.84 2.42
N GLY A 30 -4.83 -11.57 1.19
CA GLY A 30 -5.48 -10.58 0.34
C GLY A 30 -6.86 -11.01 -0.13
N GLN A 31 -7.10 -12.30 -0.39
CA GLN A 31 -8.45 -12.80 -0.68
C GLN A 31 -9.43 -12.60 0.48
N ARG A 32 -8.99 -12.70 1.74
CA ARG A 32 -9.82 -12.33 2.89
C ARG A 32 -10.18 -10.85 2.86
N MET A 33 -9.23 -9.98 2.50
CA MET A 33 -9.45 -8.54 2.41
C MET A 33 -10.38 -8.17 1.26
N VAL A 34 -10.22 -8.82 0.10
CA VAL A 34 -11.12 -8.72 -1.05
C VAL A 34 -12.53 -9.16 -0.71
N ARG A 35 -12.70 -10.22 0.11
CA ARG A 35 -14.03 -10.63 0.57
C ARG A 35 -14.72 -9.60 1.48
N LEU A 36 -13.95 -8.80 2.22
CA LEU A 36 -14.50 -7.80 3.14
C LEU A 36 -14.77 -6.45 2.46
N LEU A 37 -13.89 -6.01 1.56
CA LEU A 37 -13.90 -4.67 0.95
C LEU A 37 -14.25 -4.67 -0.54
N GLY A 38 -14.34 -5.85 -1.16
CA GLY A 38 -14.35 -5.98 -2.63
C GLY A 38 -12.96 -5.82 -3.23
N GLU A 39 -12.80 -6.21 -4.50
CA GLU A 39 -11.52 -6.04 -5.21
C GLU A 39 -11.14 -4.57 -5.32
N THR A 40 -12.09 -3.72 -5.72
CA THR A 40 -11.87 -2.28 -5.87
C THR A 40 -11.53 -1.62 -4.54
N GLY A 41 -12.24 -1.95 -3.46
CA GLY A 41 -11.96 -1.41 -2.13
C GLY A 41 -10.59 -1.83 -1.59
N THR A 42 -10.18 -3.08 -1.85
CA THR A 42 -8.86 -3.57 -1.46
C THR A 42 -7.74 -2.85 -2.22
N ARG A 43 -7.91 -2.62 -3.53
CA ARG A 43 -6.94 -1.84 -4.33
C ARG A 43 -6.83 -0.40 -3.83
N MET A 44 -7.96 0.27 -3.60
CA MET A 44 -7.95 1.64 -3.06
C MET A 44 -7.29 1.71 -1.70
N PHE A 45 -7.54 0.74 -0.81
CA PHE A 45 -6.92 0.69 0.51
C PHE A 45 -5.38 0.67 0.44
N TYR A 46 -4.80 -0.16 -0.43
CA TYR A 46 -3.34 -0.20 -0.61
C TYR A 46 -2.77 1.09 -1.18
N ILE A 47 -3.49 1.74 -2.12
CA ILE A 47 -3.09 3.02 -2.70
C ILE A 47 -3.11 4.11 -1.63
N ILE A 48 -4.18 4.19 -0.83
CA ILE A 48 -4.34 5.19 0.24
C ILE A 48 -3.25 5.02 1.30
N ILE A 49 -2.96 3.79 1.73
CA ILE A 49 -1.85 3.50 2.66
C ILE A 49 -0.51 3.94 2.07
N GLY A 50 -0.26 3.61 0.81
CA GLY A 50 0.99 3.96 0.16
C GLY A 50 1.19 5.47 0.03
N ILE A 51 0.14 6.23 -0.29
CA ILE A 51 0.17 7.70 -0.28
C ILE A 51 0.45 8.22 1.13
N GLY A 52 -0.24 7.68 2.16
CA GLY A 52 -0.02 8.07 3.55
C GLY A 52 1.42 7.85 4.03
N LEU A 53 2.04 6.73 3.65
CA LEU A 53 3.44 6.44 3.95
C LEU A 53 4.40 7.42 3.26
N ILE A 54 4.15 7.76 2.00
CA ILE A 54 4.95 8.75 1.26
C ILE A 54 4.82 10.12 1.91
N VAL A 55 3.60 10.56 2.24
CA VAL A 55 3.36 11.86 2.88
C VAL A 55 4.05 11.90 4.24
N GLY A 56 3.90 10.86 5.07
CA GLY A 56 4.56 10.76 6.37
C GLY A 56 6.09 10.82 6.29
N ALA A 57 6.68 10.32 5.20
CA ALA A 57 8.12 10.41 4.95
C ALA A 57 8.65 11.83 4.82
N PHE A 58 7.81 12.81 4.47
CA PHE A 58 8.20 14.22 4.38
C PHE A 58 8.17 14.95 5.73
N PHE A 59 7.54 14.35 6.75
CA PHE A 59 7.44 14.94 8.09
C PHE A 59 8.46 14.37 9.10
N ILE A 60 9.30 13.42 8.67
CA ILE A 60 10.32 12.69 9.47
C ILE A 60 11.69 12.78 8.81
#